data_AF-A0A7S1EKH8-F1
#
_entry.id   AF-A0A7S1EKH8-F1
#
_cell.length_a   1.000
_cell.length_b   1.000
_cell.length_c   1.000
_cell.angle_alpha   90.00
_cell.angle_beta   90.00
_cell.angle_gamma   90.00
#
_symmetry.space_group_name_H-M   'P 1'
#
loop_
_entity.id
_entity.type
_entity.pdbx_description
1 polymer ?
#
loop_
_entity_poly.entity_id
_entity_poly.type
_entity_poly.pdbx_seq_one_letter_code
_entity_poly.pdbx_strand_id
1 'polypeptide(L)'
;MVWHSLESEDQKAVLKEMVQGIMAPSVLVLPTNAAEAITRKNGLSFIDMLRPLSNVDCSSVSLHTTREQPYRISEMRVCFCEPGDIEQSPPELLDMSLEAVVKASEPSEGQDTGQKGETAPWLDDYKQELERGLRSSEHESLHHPLACLLVASVDEPDLVPTMLALSAMENLPPLFREGGIDPNMLKHYVLLQDASVEGAAGRGEEMVRGIREAFGGSACSLLMVNSGGVSSSGGASDAPPPPPPPP
;
A
#
# COMPACT_ATOMS: atom_id res chain seq x y z
N MET A 1 -0.83 -37.53 -33.01
CA MET A 1 -0.47 -37.03 -31.67
C MET A 1 -0.65 -35.52 -31.72
N VAL A 2 -1.87 -35.08 -31.46
CA VAL A 2 -2.21 -33.65 -31.38
C VAL A 2 -2.02 -33.29 -29.92
N TRP A 3 -1.01 -32.48 -29.62
CA TRP A 3 -0.88 -31.86 -28.32
C TRP A 3 -2.15 -31.04 -28.09
N HIS A 4 -2.93 -31.40 -27.07
CA HIS A 4 -4.16 -30.73 -26.71
C HIS A 4 -3.84 -29.29 -26.30
N SER A 5 -3.95 -28.40 -27.27
CA SER A 5 -3.88 -26.94 -27.15
C SER A 5 -5.19 -26.43 -26.53
N LEU A 6 -5.40 -26.75 -25.25
CA LEU A 6 -6.52 -26.29 -24.42
C LEU A 6 -5.99 -26.05 -22.99
N GLU A 7 -4.93 -25.25 -22.86
CA GLU A 7 -4.76 -24.47 -21.62
C GLU A 7 -5.91 -23.46 -21.61
N SER A 8 -6.86 -23.65 -20.68
CA SER A 8 -8.07 -22.83 -20.57
C SER A 8 -7.69 -21.35 -20.49
N GLU A 9 -8.44 -20.46 -21.14
CA GLU A 9 -8.28 -19.01 -20.98
C GLU A 9 -8.32 -18.60 -19.50
N ASP A 10 -9.01 -19.38 -18.66
CA ASP A 10 -9.01 -19.22 -17.21
C ASP A 10 -7.63 -19.47 -16.58
N GLN A 11 -6.88 -20.47 -17.03
CA GLN A 11 -5.53 -20.73 -16.52
C GLN A 11 -4.57 -19.61 -16.89
N LYS A 12 -4.71 -19.04 -18.09
CA LYS A 12 -3.92 -17.87 -18.51
C LYS A 12 -4.27 -16.64 -17.69
N ALA A 13 -5.55 -16.43 -17.37
CA ALA A 13 -6.00 -15.34 -16.53
C ALA A 13 -5.45 -15.47 -15.10
N VAL A 14 -5.54 -16.65 -14.50
CA VAL A 14 -4.98 -16.95 -13.17
C VAL A 14 -3.46 -16.74 -13.16
N LEU A 15 -2.75 -17.27 -14.17
CA LEU A 15 -1.30 -17.08 -14.26
C LEU A 15 -0.93 -15.61 -14.42
N LYS A 16 -1.67 -14.86 -15.25
CA LYS A 16 -1.47 -13.42 -15.44
C LYS A 16 -1.64 -12.68 -14.12
N GLU A 17 -2.71 -12.95 -13.39
CA GLU A 17 -2.95 -12.32 -12.08
C GLU A 17 -1.85 -12.65 -11.07
N MET A 18 -1.43 -13.91 -11.02
CA MET A 18 -0.33 -14.35 -10.15
C MET A 18 0.97 -13.62 -10.49
N VAL A 19 1.37 -13.57 -11.77
CA VAL A 19 2.58 -12.88 -12.22
C VAL A 19 2.48 -11.37 -11.95
N GLN A 20 1.34 -10.75 -12.21
CA GLN A 20 1.12 -9.32 -11.91
C GLN A 20 1.12 -9.03 -10.41
N GLY A 21 0.77 -10.00 -9.56
CA GLY A 21 0.87 -9.88 -8.11
C GLY A 21 2.31 -9.98 -7.62
N ILE A 22 3.03 -11.02 -8.05
CA ILE A 22 4.41 -11.30 -7.60
C ILE A 22 5.37 -10.23 -8.12
N MET A 23 5.21 -9.80 -9.37
CA MET A 23 6.11 -8.85 -10.03
C MET A 23 5.64 -7.39 -9.96
N ALA A 24 4.67 -7.09 -9.09
CA ALA A 24 4.24 -5.72 -8.87
C ALA A 24 5.41 -4.89 -8.29
N PRO A 25 5.80 -3.76 -8.92
CA PRO A 25 6.81 -2.88 -8.37
C PRO A 25 6.41 -2.39 -6.98
N SER A 26 7.39 -2.37 -6.07
CA SER A 26 7.21 -1.90 -4.71
C SER A 26 7.51 -0.40 -4.60
N VAL A 27 6.74 0.30 -3.77
CA VAL A 27 6.90 1.73 -3.47
C VAL A 27 6.98 1.88 -1.95
N LEU A 28 8.13 2.35 -1.47
CA LEU A 28 8.34 2.64 -0.06
C LEU A 28 7.53 3.86 0.34
N VAL A 29 6.85 3.82 1.47
CA VAL A 29 6.07 4.94 1.98
C VAL A 29 6.62 5.37 3.34
N LEU A 30 7.00 6.65 3.43
CA LEU A 30 7.59 7.26 4.61
C LEU A 30 6.70 8.44 5.06
N PRO A 31 5.70 8.19 5.92
CA PRO A 31 4.87 9.23 6.49
C PRO A 31 5.49 9.85 7.75
N THR A 32 5.29 11.15 7.94
CA THR A 32 5.50 11.79 9.24
C THR A 32 4.43 11.32 10.24
N ASN A 33 4.75 11.43 11.53
CA ASN A 33 3.77 11.17 12.59
C ASN A 33 2.52 12.07 12.48
N ALA A 34 2.68 13.31 12.00
CA ALA A 34 1.55 14.21 11.81
C ALA A 34 0.68 13.82 10.60
N ALA A 35 1.29 13.37 9.50
CA ALA A 35 0.56 12.81 8.36
C ALA A 35 -0.23 11.56 8.76
N GLU A 36 0.39 10.63 9.48
CA GLU A 36 -0.27 9.45 10.04
C GLU A 36 -1.41 9.81 10.99
N ALA A 37 -1.25 10.85 11.80
CA ALA A 37 -2.31 11.31 12.70
C ALA A 37 -3.56 11.79 11.95
N ILE A 38 -3.42 12.32 10.72
CA ILE A 38 -4.57 12.72 9.89
C ILE A 38 -5.31 11.48 9.39
N THR A 39 -4.61 10.51 8.80
CA THR A 39 -5.24 9.29 8.26
C THR A 39 -5.86 8.44 9.35
N ARG A 40 -5.22 8.38 10.52
CA ARG A 40 -5.69 7.62 11.69
C ARG A 40 -7.02 8.11 12.26
N LYS A 41 -7.43 9.35 11.97
CA LYS A 41 -8.80 9.82 12.27
C LYS A 41 -9.87 8.98 11.56
N ASN A 42 -9.54 8.40 10.41
CA ASN A 42 -10.40 7.46 9.68
C ASN A 42 -10.20 5.99 10.08
N GLY A 43 -9.38 5.71 11.10
CA GLY A 43 -9.08 4.36 11.57
C GLY A 43 -8.14 3.54 10.68
N LEU A 44 -7.44 4.19 9.73
CA LEU A 44 -6.55 3.56 8.75
C LEU A 44 -5.16 4.21 8.78
N SER A 45 -4.10 3.44 8.52
CA SER A 45 -2.79 4.00 8.19
C SER A 45 -2.82 4.67 6.81
N PHE A 46 -1.83 5.51 6.50
CA PHE A 46 -1.74 6.11 5.18
C PHE A 46 -1.57 5.05 4.08
N ILE A 47 -0.84 3.96 4.35
CA ILE A 47 -0.69 2.84 3.41
C ILE A 47 -2.01 2.09 3.23
N ASP A 48 -2.76 1.86 4.30
CA ASP A 48 -4.09 1.24 4.21
C ASP A 48 -5.02 2.04 3.29
N MET A 49 -4.95 3.37 3.34
CA MET A 49 -5.71 4.25 2.44
C MET A 49 -5.26 4.16 0.97
N LEU A 50 -3.98 3.81 0.71
CA LEU A 50 -3.45 3.68 -0.65
C LEU A 50 -3.73 2.30 -1.28
N ARG A 51 -3.88 1.22 -0.51
CA ARG A 51 -4.09 -0.13 -1.06
C ARG A 51 -5.22 -0.25 -2.09
N PRO A 52 -6.39 0.42 -1.95
CA PRO A 52 -7.42 0.39 -2.98
C PRO A 52 -7.00 1.02 -4.31
N LEU A 53 -5.97 1.87 -4.30
CA LEU A 53 -5.44 2.61 -5.44
C LEU A 53 -4.20 1.93 -6.06
N SER A 54 -3.91 0.68 -5.68
CA SER A 54 -2.77 -0.09 -6.17
C SER A 54 -2.80 -0.40 -7.66
N ASN A 55 -3.97 -0.43 -8.31
CA ASN A 55 -4.04 -0.68 -9.76
C ASN A 55 -3.99 0.65 -10.53
N VAL A 56 -2.91 0.88 -11.27
CA VAL A 56 -2.66 2.11 -12.01
C VAL A 56 -2.97 1.88 -13.49
N ASP A 57 -3.88 2.69 -14.03
CA ASP A 57 -4.13 2.75 -15.48
C ASP A 57 -2.92 3.38 -16.18
N CYS A 58 -2.25 2.57 -16.99
CA CYS A 58 -1.07 2.96 -17.76
C CYS A 58 -1.36 3.09 -19.26
N SER A 59 -2.63 3.07 -19.68
CA SER A 59 -3.05 3.12 -21.09
C SER A 59 -2.52 4.34 -21.86
N SER A 60 -2.23 5.43 -21.15
CA SER A 60 -1.63 6.66 -21.68
C SER A 60 -0.11 6.58 -21.89
N VAL A 61 0.56 5.54 -21.36
CA VAL A 61 2.01 5.37 -21.40
C VAL A 61 2.41 4.42 -22.54
N SER A 62 3.21 4.91 -23.48
CA SER A 62 3.81 4.09 -24.53
C SER A 62 5.24 3.68 -24.16
N LEU A 63 5.47 2.38 -24.02
CA LEU A 63 6.81 1.84 -23.81
C LEU A 63 7.49 1.59 -25.15
N HIS A 64 8.59 2.28 -25.36
CA HIS A 64 9.45 2.07 -26.51
C HIS A 64 10.55 1.07 -26.14
N THR A 65 10.55 -0.08 -26.79
CA THR A 65 11.64 -1.07 -26.66
C THR A 65 12.58 -0.93 -27.86
N THR A 66 13.63 -1.75 -27.93
CA THR A 66 14.50 -1.82 -29.13
C THR A 66 13.76 -2.29 -30.39
N ARG A 67 12.53 -2.78 -30.25
CA ARG A 67 11.62 -3.03 -31.37
C ARG A 67 10.86 -1.75 -31.72
N GLU A 68 10.74 -1.47 -33.01
CA GLU A 68 10.12 -0.22 -33.53
C GLU A 68 8.65 -0.01 -33.14
N GLN A 69 7.94 -1.06 -32.68
CA GLN A 69 6.55 -0.93 -32.24
C GLN A 69 6.44 -0.64 -30.74
N PRO A 70 5.78 0.46 -30.34
CA PRO A 70 5.54 0.76 -28.93
C PRO A 70 4.59 -0.27 -28.32
N TYR A 71 4.98 -0.79 -27.16
CA TYR A 71 4.13 -1.65 -26.32
C TYR A 71 3.32 -0.78 -25.36
N ARG A 72 2.05 -1.14 -25.11
CA ARG A 72 1.20 -0.48 -24.12
C ARG A 72 0.93 -1.41 -22.97
N ILE A 73 1.22 -0.95 -21.75
CA ILE A 73 0.77 -1.58 -20.53
C ILE A 73 -0.57 -0.93 -20.19
N SER A 74 -1.67 -1.69 -20.23
CA SER A 74 -2.99 -1.12 -19.91
C SER A 74 -3.15 -0.89 -18.42
N GLU A 75 -2.69 -1.83 -17.59
CA GLU A 75 -2.83 -1.80 -16.14
C GLU A 75 -1.56 -2.31 -15.48
N MET A 76 -1.13 -1.63 -14.42
CA MET A 76 0.02 -2.00 -13.62
C MET A 76 -0.37 -1.98 -12.14
N ARG A 77 -0.21 -3.11 -11.46
CA ARG A 77 -0.36 -3.19 -10.02
C ARG A 77 0.91 -2.68 -9.34
N VAL A 78 0.75 -1.87 -8.31
CA VAL A 78 1.83 -1.33 -7.48
C VAL A 78 1.57 -1.73 -6.04
N CYS A 79 2.62 -2.17 -5.36
CA CYS A 79 2.59 -2.50 -3.94
C CYS A 79 3.19 -1.36 -3.12
N PHE A 80 2.59 -1.06 -1.97
CA PHE A 80 3.11 -0.08 -1.03
C PHE A 80 3.66 -0.81 0.18
N CYS A 81 4.87 -0.44 0.63
CA CYS A 81 5.52 -1.06 1.77
C CYS A 81 5.98 -0.04 2.81
N GLU A 82 6.00 -0.47 4.06
CA GLU A 82 6.59 0.25 5.19
C GLU A 82 8.09 -0.03 5.29
N PRO A 83 8.86 0.81 6.00
CA PRO A 83 10.24 0.51 6.32
C PRO A 83 10.44 -0.87 6.95
N GLY A 84 9.53 -1.29 7.84
CA GLY A 84 9.58 -2.58 8.52
C GLY A 84 9.33 -3.79 7.60
N ASP A 85 8.75 -3.57 6.41
CA ASP A 85 8.58 -4.63 5.42
C ASP A 85 9.87 -4.90 4.62
N ILE A 86 10.86 -4.01 4.69
CA ILE A 86 12.14 -4.10 3.98
C ILE A 86 13.23 -4.63 4.94
N GLU A 87 12.88 -5.69 5.64
CA GLU A 87 13.79 -6.41 6.52
C GLU A 87 13.61 -7.91 6.34
N GLN A 88 14.71 -8.61 6.11
CA GLN A 88 14.67 -10.06 6.01
C GLN A 88 14.35 -10.64 7.39
N SER A 89 13.26 -11.40 7.47
CA SER A 89 12.90 -12.10 8.70
C SER A 89 13.97 -13.17 9.01
N PRO A 90 14.43 -13.28 10.28
CA PRO A 90 15.29 -14.38 10.70
C PRO A 90 14.68 -15.73 10.33
N PRO A 91 15.47 -16.70 9.83
CA PRO A 91 14.95 -18.00 9.40
C PRO A 91 14.13 -18.71 10.49
N GLU A 92 14.56 -18.62 11.75
CA GLU A 92 13.86 -19.21 12.90
C GLU A 92 12.44 -18.65 13.09
N LEU A 93 12.25 -17.33 12.88
CA LEU A 93 10.94 -16.69 12.98
C LEU A 93 10.04 -17.05 11.79
N LEU A 94 10.63 -17.22 10.61
CA LEU A 94 9.90 -17.69 9.43
C LEU A 94 9.40 -19.12 9.63
N ASP A 95 10.26 -20.03 10.09
CA ASP A 95 9.88 -21.42 10.38
C ASP A 95 8.73 -21.48 11.40
N MET A 96 8.81 -20.68 12.48
CA MET A 96 7.73 -20.56 13.46
C MET A 96 6.41 -20.06 12.87
N SER A 97 6.46 -19.07 11.97
CA SER A 97 5.27 -18.53 11.31
C SER A 97 4.64 -19.54 10.35
N LEU A 98 5.47 -20.23 9.56
CA LEU A 98 5.04 -21.30 8.65
C LEU A 98 4.40 -22.45 9.41
N GLU A 99 4.98 -22.87 10.55
CA GLU A 99 4.35 -23.86 11.43
C GLU A 99 3.00 -23.39 11.96
N ALA A 100 2.87 -22.09 12.30
CA ALA A 100 1.61 -21.54 12.80
C ALA A 100 0.51 -21.56 11.73
N VAL A 101 0.83 -21.28 10.47
CA VAL A 101 -0.10 -21.38 9.33
C VAL A 101 -0.60 -22.82 9.16
N VAL A 102 0.30 -23.80 9.24
CA VAL A 102 -0.07 -25.22 9.17
C VAL A 102 -0.97 -25.62 10.34
N LYS A 103 -0.62 -25.22 11.58
CA LYS A 103 -1.41 -25.51 12.79
C LYS A 103 -2.79 -24.85 12.77
N ALA A 104 -2.90 -23.61 12.30
CA ALA A 104 -4.17 -22.89 12.20
C ALA A 104 -5.17 -23.57 11.26
N SER A 105 -4.66 -24.40 10.35
CA SER A 105 -5.45 -25.13 9.36
C SER A 105 -5.77 -26.57 9.78
N GLU A 106 -5.33 -27.00 10.98
CA GLU A 106 -5.73 -28.30 11.52
C GLU A 106 -7.23 -28.29 11.84
N PRO A 107 -8.01 -29.27 11.35
CA PRO A 107 -9.43 -29.34 11.66
C PRO A 107 -9.61 -29.51 13.17
N SER A 108 -10.35 -28.60 13.80
CA SER A 108 -10.78 -28.78 15.18
C SER A 108 -11.56 -30.09 15.31
N GLU A 109 -11.21 -30.92 16.30
CA GLU A 109 -11.83 -32.22 16.54
C GLU A 109 -13.36 -32.07 16.58
N GLY A 110 -14.06 -32.45 15.50
CA GLY A 110 -15.53 -32.42 15.40
C GLY A 110 -16.15 -31.88 14.10
N GLN A 111 -15.37 -31.32 13.17
CA GLN A 111 -15.90 -30.89 11.87
C GLN A 111 -15.70 -31.96 10.78
N ASP A 112 -16.71 -32.81 10.64
CA ASP A 112 -16.83 -33.78 9.56
C ASP A 112 -17.31 -33.04 8.28
N THR A 113 -16.40 -32.36 7.59
CA THR A 113 -16.71 -31.71 6.31
C THR A 113 -16.47 -32.69 5.16
N GLY A 114 -17.56 -33.30 4.69
CA GLY A 114 -17.60 -34.12 3.48
C GLY A 114 -17.33 -33.35 2.17
N GLN A 115 -16.36 -32.43 2.17
CA GLN A 115 -15.88 -31.74 0.97
C GLN A 115 -14.69 -32.51 0.40
N LYS A 116 -14.98 -33.44 -0.53
CA LYS A 116 -14.02 -33.89 -1.54
C LYS A 116 -13.63 -32.65 -2.36
N GLY A 117 -12.48 -32.05 -2.11
CA GLY A 117 -12.07 -30.87 -2.88
C GLY A 117 -10.59 -30.56 -2.80
N GLU A 118 -10.08 -30.21 -1.63
CA GLU A 118 -8.79 -29.52 -1.56
C GLU A 118 -7.81 -30.31 -0.68
N THR A 119 -6.87 -30.97 -1.34
CA THR A 119 -5.69 -31.53 -0.69
C THR A 119 -4.84 -30.36 -0.19
N ALA A 120 -4.83 -30.11 1.12
CA ALA A 120 -4.07 -29.06 1.80
C ALA A 120 -4.59 -27.60 1.60
N PRO A 121 -5.70 -27.20 2.26
CA PRO A 121 -6.19 -25.81 2.24
C PRO A 121 -5.17 -24.80 2.81
N TRP A 122 -4.24 -25.26 3.64
CA TRP A 122 -3.15 -24.46 4.22
C TRP A 122 -2.05 -24.09 3.23
N LEU A 123 -1.99 -24.76 2.07
CA LEU A 123 -0.84 -24.67 1.17
C LEU A 123 -0.68 -23.28 0.56
N ASP A 124 -1.79 -22.60 0.27
CA ASP A 124 -1.74 -21.27 -0.35
C ASP A 124 -1.33 -20.20 0.68
N ASP A 125 -1.87 -20.27 1.90
CA ASP A 125 -1.42 -19.42 3.01
C ASP A 125 0.06 -19.66 3.34
N TYR A 126 0.50 -20.92 3.31
CA TYR A 126 1.90 -21.29 3.54
C TYR A 126 2.82 -20.71 2.46
N LYS A 127 2.44 -20.81 1.18
CA LYS A 127 3.22 -20.22 0.08
C LYS A 127 3.30 -18.71 0.24
N GLN A 128 2.18 -18.06 0.56
CA GLN A 128 2.14 -16.61 0.76
C GLN A 128 3.05 -16.18 1.91
N GLU A 129 3.05 -16.92 3.02
CA GLU A 129 3.89 -16.63 4.18
C GLU A 129 5.37 -16.92 3.91
N LEU A 130 5.67 -18.00 3.16
CA LEU A 130 7.02 -18.31 2.72
C LEU A 130 7.55 -17.21 1.79
N GLU A 131 6.77 -16.82 0.78
CA GLU A 131 7.12 -15.72 -0.12
C GLU A 131 7.33 -14.41 0.64
N ARG A 132 6.48 -14.10 1.62
CA ARG A 132 6.62 -12.92 2.49
C ARG A 132 7.93 -12.95 3.29
N GLY A 133 8.28 -14.11 3.86
CA GLY A 133 9.49 -14.27 4.66
C GLY A 133 10.80 -14.25 3.86
N LEU A 134 10.74 -14.60 2.57
CA LEU A 134 11.89 -14.61 1.67
C LEU A 134 12.19 -13.24 1.05
N ARG A 135 11.32 -12.24 1.24
CA ARG A 135 11.52 -10.88 0.71
C ARG A 135 12.73 -10.21 1.34
N SER A 136 13.30 -9.24 0.62
CA SER A 136 14.35 -8.35 1.14
C SER A 136 15.64 -9.07 1.53
N SER A 137 15.90 -10.22 0.92
CA SER A 137 17.20 -10.88 0.94
C SER A 137 18.20 -10.08 0.11
N GLU A 138 19.48 -10.11 0.50
CA GLU A 138 20.58 -9.43 -0.23
C GLU A 138 20.65 -9.81 -1.72
N HIS A 139 20.12 -10.98 -2.09
CA HIS A 139 20.14 -11.50 -3.47
C HIS A 139 18.78 -11.45 -4.18
N GLU A 140 17.75 -10.86 -3.56
CA GLU A 140 16.39 -10.77 -4.09
C GLU A 140 16.03 -9.31 -4.36
N SER A 141 15.80 -8.95 -5.62
CA SER A 141 15.57 -7.55 -6.02
C SER A 141 14.18 -7.27 -6.60
N LEU A 142 13.27 -8.26 -6.60
CA LEU A 142 11.91 -8.12 -7.12
C LEU A 142 11.06 -7.23 -6.20
N HIS A 143 11.31 -7.28 -4.90
CA HIS A 143 10.57 -6.51 -3.90
C HIS A 143 11.32 -5.27 -3.39
N HIS A 144 12.51 -4.98 -3.94
CA HIS A 144 13.18 -3.72 -3.68
C HIS A 144 12.31 -2.55 -4.16
N PRO A 145 12.10 -1.51 -3.33
CA PRO A 145 11.30 -0.37 -3.72
C PRO A 145 11.96 0.38 -4.87
N LEU A 146 11.19 0.63 -5.93
CA LEU A 146 11.65 1.38 -7.10
C LEU A 146 11.40 2.89 -6.95
N ALA A 147 10.53 3.26 -6.01
CA ALA A 147 10.20 4.65 -5.68
C ALA A 147 9.87 4.80 -4.20
N CYS A 148 9.89 6.04 -3.72
CA CYS A 148 9.56 6.41 -2.35
C CYS A 148 8.52 7.54 -2.34
N LEU A 149 7.45 7.37 -1.56
CA LEU A 149 6.51 8.41 -1.21
C LEU A 149 6.92 9.02 0.13
N LEU A 150 7.24 10.32 0.14
CA LEU A 150 7.54 11.09 1.34
C LEU A 150 6.28 11.89 1.69
N VAL A 151 5.70 11.61 2.86
CA VAL A 151 4.35 12.08 3.18
C VAL A 151 4.39 12.94 4.44
N ALA A 152 3.96 14.19 4.34
CA ALA A 152 3.95 15.13 5.46
C ALA A 152 2.60 15.86 5.54
N SER A 153 2.26 16.39 6.70
CA SER A 153 1.08 17.24 6.88
C SER A 153 1.40 18.69 6.51
N VAL A 154 0.47 19.37 5.84
CA VAL A 154 0.56 20.82 5.53
C VAL A 154 0.67 21.70 6.79
N ASP A 155 0.26 21.17 7.95
CA ASP A 155 0.35 21.88 9.23
C ASP A 155 1.70 21.72 9.95
N GLU A 156 2.62 20.91 9.41
CA GLU A 156 3.96 20.77 9.98
C GLU A 156 4.83 22.01 9.69
N PRO A 157 5.64 22.44 10.67
CA PRO A 157 6.63 23.49 10.43
C PRO A 157 7.73 22.98 9.49
N ASP A 158 8.22 23.86 8.63
CA ASP A 158 9.41 23.63 7.81
C ASP A 158 9.42 22.26 7.07
N LEU A 159 8.52 22.14 6.09
CA LEU A 159 8.32 20.90 5.32
C LEU A 159 9.58 20.40 4.59
N VAL A 160 10.42 21.30 4.07
CA VAL A 160 11.63 20.92 3.33
C VAL A 160 12.63 20.15 4.21
N PRO A 161 13.07 20.68 5.38
CA PRO A 161 13.86 19.91 6.34
C PRO A 161 13.21 18.60 6.78
N THR A 162 11.89 18.61 7.03
CA THR A 162 11.15 17.42 7.44
C THR A 162 11.22 16.31 6.39
N MET A 163 11.02 16.65 5.11
CA MET A 163 11.13 15.69 4.00
C MET A 163 12.57 15.18 3.79
N LEU A 164 13.56 16.05 3.95
CA LEU A 164 14.97 15.65 3.89
C LEU A 164 15.30 14.66 5.01
N ALA A 165 14.85 14.93 6.23
CA ALA A 165 15.04 14.05 7.37
C ALA A 165 14.38 12.68 7.15
N LEU A 166 13.14 12.63 6.66
CA LEU A 166 12.47 11.36 6.35
C LEU A 166 13.28 10.50 5.38
N SER A 167 13.89 11.10 4.35
CA SER A 167 14.68 10.37 3.35
C SER A 167 16.17 10.25 3.70
N ALA A 168 16.56 10.62 4.92
CA ALA A 168 17.92 10.52 5.39
C ALA A 168 18.30 9.05 5.62
N MET A 169 19.56 8.72 5.35
CA MET A 169 20.05 7.35 5.32
C MET A 169 19.85 6.62 6.66
N GLU A 170 19.94 7.34 7.77
CA GLU A 170 19.72 6.83 9.13
C GLU A 170 18.28 6.38 9.40
N ASN A 171 17.31 6.93 8.65
CA ASN A 171 15.89 6.63 8.80
C ASN A 171 15.40 5.57 7.79
N LEU A 172 16.27 5.15 6.87
CA LEU A 172 15.97 4.08 5.92
C LEU A 172 16.26 2.70 6.53
N PRO A 173 15.55 1.65 6.05
CA PRO A 173 15.81 0.28 6.45
C PRO A 173 17.29 -0.14 6.33
N PRO A 174 17.79 -1.06 7.17
CA PRO A 174 19.19 -1.50 7.16
C PRO A 174 19.72 -1.86 5.77
N LEU A 175 18.90 -2.48 4.93
CA LEU A 175 19.26 -2.92 3.58
C LEU A 175 19.72 -1.77 2.66
N PHE A 176 19.29 -0.54 2.91
CA PHE A 176 19.80 0.66 2.22
C PHE A 176 21.22 1.02 2.68
N ARG A 177 21.47 0.93 3.98
CA ARG A 177 22.75 1.27 4.61
C ARG A 177 23.84 0.26 4.30
N GLU A 178 23.44 -1.00 4.11
CA GLU A 178 24.31 -2.11 3.75
C GLU A 178 24.62 -2.18 2.25
N GLY A 179 23.95 -1.34 1.44
CA GLY A 179 24.18 -1.26 -0.01
C GLY A 179 23.39 -2.30 -0.83
N GLY A 180 22.42 -2.98 -0.22
CA GLY A 180 21.52 -3.91 -0.92
C GLY A 180 20.49 -3.20 -1.81
N ILE A 181 20.09 -1.97 -1.44
CA ILE A 181 19.17 -1.13 -2.24
C ILE A 181 19.81 0.25 -2.49
N ASP A 182 19.65 0.76 -3.71
CA ASP A 182 20.03 2.14 -4.05
C ASP A 182 19.09 3.16 -3.34
N PRO A 183 19.61 4.01 -2.45
CA PRO A 183 18.81 5.05 -1.79
C PRO A 183 18.38 6.18 -2.73
N ASN A 184 19.01 6.32 -3.91
CA ASN A 184 18.71 7.35 -4.90
C ASN A 184 17.58 6.94 -5.86
N MET A 185 16.52 6.35 -5.30
CA MET A 185 15.31 6.00 -6.05
C MET A 185 14.44 7.23 -6.36
N LEU A 186 13.43 7.04 -7.23
CA LEU A 186 12.46 8.08 -7.54
C LEU A 186 11.70 8.50 -6.27
N LYS A 187 11.73 9.79 -5.94
CA LYS A 187 11.01 10.35 -4.77
C LYS A 187 9.81 11.18 -5.23
N HIS A 188 8.66 10.97 -4.59
CA HIS A 188 7.46 11.80 -4.76
C HIS A 188 6.96 12.28 -3.40
N TYR A 189 6.66 13.56 -3.30
CA TYR A 189 6.28 14.26 -2.09
C TYR A 189 4.76 14.41 -2.03
N VAL A 190 4.13 13.85 -1.01
CA VAL A 190 2.69 13.97 -0.79
C VAL A 190 2.46 14.85 0.43
N LEU A 191 1.78 15.98 0.24
CA LEU A 191 1.33 16.83 1.34
C LEU A 191 -0.11 16.45 1.68
N LEU A 192 -0.35 16.08 2.93
CA LEU A 192 -1.68 15.77 3.46
C LEU A 192 -2.30 17.00 4.07
N GLN A 193 -3.58 17.17 3.76
CA GLN A 193 -4.37 18.24 4.34
C GLN A 193 -5.72 17.71 4.78
N ASP A 194 -6.05 17.98 6.04
CA ASP A 194 -7.35 17.62 6.60
C ASP A 194 -8.43 18.62 6.12
N ALA A 195 -9.46 18.11 5.46
CA ALA A 195 -10.56 18.91 4.94
C ALA A 195 -11.43 19.57 6.03
N SER A 196 -11.32 19.12 7.28
CA SER A 196 -12.04 19.73 8.42
C SER A 196 -11.47 21.08 8.86
N VAL A 197 -10.27 21.45 8.41
CA VAL A 197 -9.60 22.70 8.78
C VAL A 197 -10.05 23.84 7.85
N GLU A 198 -10.65 24.89 8.41
CA GLU A 198 -11.03 26.08 7.63
C GLU A 198 -9.80 26.77 7.01
N GLY A 199 -9.92 27.23 5.76
CA GLY A 199 -8.82 27.87 5.03
C GLY A 199 -7.76 26.89 4.51
N ALA A 200 -8.02 25.59 4.57
CA ALA A 200 -7.13 24.53 4.12
C ALA A 200 -6.62 24.74 2.68
N ALA A 201 -7.53 24.85 1.71
CA ALA A 201 -7.19 24.79 0.28
C ALA A 201 -6.08 25.79 -0.16
N GLY A 202 -6.14 27.04 0.29
CA GLY A 202 -5.15 28.07 -0.10
C GLY A 202 -3.77 27.84 0.52
N ARG A 203 -3.71 27.35 1.77
CA ARG A 203 -2.44 27.04 2.45
C ARG A 203 -1.75 25.83 1.81
N GLY A 204 -2.50 24.81 1.43
CA GLY A 204 -1.96 23.60 0.80
C GLY A 204 -1.24 23.92 -0.50
N GLU A 205 -1.84 24.73 -1.37
CA GLU A 205 -1.25 25.12 -2.66
C GLU A 205 0.06 25.92 -2.51
N GLU A 206 0.11 26.83 -1.54
CA GLU A 206 1.34 27.60 -1.24
C GLU A 206 2.48 26.69 -0.80
N MET A 207 2.20 25.73 0.08
CA MET A 207 3.20 24.77 0.57
C MET A 207 3.69 23.83 -0.53
N VAL A 208 2.78 23.36 -1.41
CA VAL A 208 3.14 22.57 -2.60
C VAL A 208 4.10 23.36 -3.49
N ARG A 209 3.84 24.64 -3.72
CA ARG A 209 4.73 25.49 -4.53
C ARG A 209 6.12 25.56 -3.92
N GLY A 210 6.23 25.78 -2.61
CA GLY A 210 7.51 25.80 -1.91
C GLY A 210 8.29 24.49 -2.04
N ILE A 211 7.61 23.34 -1.93
CA ILE A 211 8.22 22.02 -2.10
C ILE A 211 8.67 21.78 -3.55
N ARG A 212 7.88 22.20 -4.55
CA ARG A 212 8.25 22.12 -5.97
C ARG A 212 9.46 22.99 -6.29
N GLU A 213 9.60 24.15 -5.66
CA GLU A 213 10.78 25.02 -5.82
C GLU A 213 12.04 24.37 -5.20
N ALA A 214 11.91 23.70 -4.06
CA ALA A 214 13.02 23.06 -3.37
C ALA A 214 13.48 21.73 -4.02
N PHE A 215 12.54 20.92 -4.52
CA PHE A 215 12.82 19.54 -4.98
C PHE A 215 12.51 19.28 -6.47
N GLY A 216 11.97 20.26 -7.20
CA GLY A 216 11.65 20.15 -8.62
C GLY A 216 10.16 20.05 -8.94
N GLY A 217 9.78 20.55 -10.12
CA GLY A 217 8.42 20.95 -10.45
C GLY A 217 7.34 19.87 -10.51
N SER A 218 7.64 18.59 -10.77
CA SER A 218 6.62 17.54 -10.98
C SER A 218 6.48 16.54 -9.82
N ALA A 219 7.40 16.53 -8.85
CA ALA A 219 7.47 15.47 -7.85
C ALA A 219 6.60 15.69 -6.61
N CYS A 220 5.62 16.61 -6.63
CA CYS A 220 4.79 16.90 -5.45
C CYS A 220 3.30 16.79 -5.75
N SER A 221 2.48 16.40 -4.77
CA SER A 221 1.03 16.35 -4.84
C SER A 221 0.40 16.73 -3.50
N LEU A 222 -0.75 17.41 -3.55
CA LEU A 222 -1.58 17.69 -2.38
C LEU A 222 -2.71 16.67 -2.34
N LEU A 223 -2.88 16.00 -1.20
CA LEU A 223 -3.97 15.07 -0.96
C LEU A 223 -4.85 15.60 0.17
N MET A 224 -6.12 15.83 -0.17
CA MET A 224 -7.15 16.19 0.80
C MET A 224 -7.71 14.93 1.44
N VAL A 225 -7.61 14.83 2.76
CA VAL A 225 -8.20 13.74 3.54
C VAL A 225 -9.43 14.29 4.26
N ASN A 226 -10.57 13.65 4.04
CA ASN A 226 -11.78 13.96 4.80
C ASN A 226 -11.78 13.11 6.07
N SER A 227 -11.50 13.71 7.21
CA SER A 227 -11.49 13.04 8.51
C SER A 227 -12.87 12.91 9.14
N GLY A 228 -13.95 13.22 8.41
CA GLY A 228 -15.30 13.25 8.94
C GLY A 228 -15.42 14.27 10.06
N GLY A 229 -15.64 15.54 9.71
CA GLY A 229 -16.12 16.48 10.72
C GLY A 229 -17.36 15.87 11.35
N VAL A 230 -17.35 15.70 12.69
CA VAL A 230 -18.59 15.51 13.44
C VAL A 230 -19.45 16.73 13.13
N SER A 231 -20.26 16.60 12.11
CA SER A 231 -21.49 17.36 11.99
C SER A 231 -22.34 16.81 13.11
N SER A 232 -22.35 17.51 14.24
CA SER A 232 -23.38 17.41 15.26
C SER A 232 -24.73 17.90 14.72
N SER A 233 -25.12 17.46 13.52
CA SER A 233 -26.44 17.62 12.94
C SER A 233 -27.16 16.27 13.00
N GLY A 234 -27.44 15.87 14.23
CA GLY A 234 -28.26 14.70 14.57
C GLY A 234 -29.05 14.91 15.86
N GLY A 235 -29.23 16.16 16.29
CA GLY A 235 -30.26 16.54 17.25
C GLY A 235 -31.64 16.51 16.59
N ALA A 236 -32.08 15.34 16.14
CA ALA A 236 -33.48 15.09 15.82
C ALA A 236 -34.03 14.22 16.94
N SER A 237 -34.67 14.91 17.89
CA SER A 237 -35.53 14.34 18.91
C SER A 237 -36.58 13.43 18.25
N ASP A 238 -36.28 12.14 18.13
CA ASP A 238 -37.29 11.11 17.84
C ASP A 238 -37.84 10.61 19.19
N ALA A 239 -38.60 11.47 19.84
CA ALA A 239 -39.48 11.10 20.95
C ALA A 239 -40.87 10.88 20.37
N PRO A 240 -41.51 9.70 20.54
CA PRO A 240 -42.86 9.48 20.04
C PRO A 240 -43.85 10.42 20.74
N PRO A 241 -44.87 10.95 20.03
CA PRO A 241 -45.84 11.86 20.61
C PRO A 241 -46.65 11.16 21.73
N PRO A 242 -47.00 11.87 22.82
CA PRO A 242 -47.75 11.29 23.92
C PRO A 242 -49.19 10.89 23.49
N PRO A 243 -49.75 9.81 24.07
CA PRO A 243 -51.10 9.36 23.74
C PRO A 243 -52.17 10.36 24.20
N PRO A 244 -53.31 10.46 23.49
CA PRO A 244 -54.39 11.37 23.87
C PRO A 244 -55.07 10.94 25.18
N PRO A 245 -55.60 11.90 25.98
CA PRO A 245 -56.27 11.60 27.24
C PRO A 245 -57.60 10.87 27.01
N PRO A 246 -57.98 9.93 27.91
CA PRO A 246 -59.25 9.23 27.84
C PRO A 246 -60.44 10.15 28.21
N PRO A 247 -61.67 9.80 27.75
CA PRO A 247 -62.89 10.56 28.02
C PRO A 247 -63.30 10.56 29.50
#